data_AF-A0A147JYZ6-F1
#
_entry.id   AF-A0A147JYZ6-F1
#
_cell.length_a   1.000
_cell.length_b   1.000
_cell.length_c   1.000
_cell.angle_alpha   90.00
_cell.angle_beta   90.00
_cell.angle_gamma   90.00
#
_symmetry.space_group_name_H-M   'P 1'
#
loop_
_entity.id
_entity.type
_entity.pdbx_description
1 polymer ?
#
loop_
_entity_poly.entity_id
_entity_poly.type
_entity_poly.pdbx_seq_one_letter_code
_entity_poly.pdbx_strand_id
1 'polypeptide(L)'
;MAIKFLGMIIFAALFLAISASLFTVYQESRAEQAFQQEVELLAQSIRALSRQDVGSKIFLEMAVPPNCELKFENHEVIAIVNGVPHIYDVGIFVSCQSISVRKLRVTLERLENEVRISG
;
A
#
# COMPACT_ATOMS: atom_id res chain seq x y z
N MET A 1 -41.72 -32.34 12.81
CA MET A 1 -40.50 -31.80 13.45
C MET A 1 -39.35 -31.50 12.47
N ALA A 2 -39.25 -32.16 11.31
CA ALA A 2 -38.16 -31.97 10.34
C ALA A 2 -38.10 -30.58 9.66
N ILE A 3 -39.25 -29.92 9.43
CA ILE A 3 -39.32 -28.60 8.77
C ILE A 3 -38.63 -27.50 9.60
N LYS A 4 -38.68 -27.58 10.94
CA LYS A 4 -38.02 -26.63 11.84
C LYS A 4 -36.49 -26.74 11.77
N PHE A 5 -35.96 -27.95 11.60
CA PHE A 5 -34.52 -28.18 11.44
C PHE A 5 -34.02 -27.69 10.08
N LEU A 6 -34.79 -27.92 9.01
CA LEU A 6 -34.44 -27.44 7.67
C LEU A 6 -34.35 -25.91 7.62
N GLY A 7 -35.32 -25.21 8.22
CA GLY A 7 -35.30 -23.74 8.31
C GLY A 7 -34.10 -23.21 9.11
N MET A 8 -33.72 -23.87 10.21
CA MET A 8 -32.58 -23.48 11.03
C MET A 8 -31.24 -23.67 10.30
N ILE A 9 -31.10 -24.75 9.52
CA ILE A 9 -29.90 -25.01 8.71
C ILE A 9 -29.74 -23.97 7.60
N ILE A 10 -30.84 -23.62 6.92
CA ILE A 10 -30.82 -22.59 5.87
C ILE A 10 -30.40 -21.24 6.46
N PHE A 11 -30.94 -20.87 7.63
CA PHE A 11 -30.59 -19.61 8.29
C PHE A 11 -29.13 -19.56 8.74
N ALA A 12 -28.61 -20.67 9.28
CA ALA A 12 -27.21 -20.78 9.68
C ALA A 12 -26.24 -20.66 8.48
N ALA A 13 -26.57 -21.30 7.36
CA ALA A 13 -25.77 -21.20 6.14
C ALA A 13 -25.76 -19.77 5.58
N LEU A 14 -26.90 -19.09 5.60
CA LEU A 14 -27.03 -17.70 5.16
C LEU A 14 -26.23 -16.74 6.06
N PHE A 15 -26.28 -16.96 7.38
CA PHE A 15 -25.51 -16.18 8.35
C PHE A 15 -23.99 -16.36 8.18
N LEU A 16 -23.53 -17.60 7.94
CA LEU A 16 -22.12 -17.89 7.68
C LEU A 16 -21.64 -17.26 6.36
N ALA A 17 -22.46 -17.29 5.30
CA ALA A 17 -22.14 -16.67 4.02
C ALA A 17 -22.00 -15.13 4.14
N ILE A 18 -22.94 -14.48 4.83
CA ILE A 18 -22.88 -13.03 5.08
C ILE A 18 -21.65 -12.69 5.92
N SER A 19 -21.40 -13.43 7.00
CA SER A 19 -20.25 -13.21 7.88
C SER A 19 -18.91 -13.36 7.14
N ALA A 20 -18.80 -14.37 6.27
CA ALA A 20 -17.62 -14.57 5.44
C ALA A 20 -17.40 -13.40 4.46
N SER A 21 -18.46 -12.91 3.82
CA SER A 21 -18.38 -11.77 2.90
C SER A 21 -18.01 -10.46 3.60
N LEU A 22 -18.54 -10.23 4.81
CA LEU A 22 -18.16 -9.07 5.63
C LEU A 22 -16.70 -9.16 6.08
N PHE A 23 -16.25 -10.36 6.43
CA PHE A 23 -14.86 -10.60 6.83
C PHE A 23 -13.87 -10.35 5.70
N THR A 24 -14.19 -10.75 4.47
CA THR A 24 -13.35 -10.47 3.30
C THR A 24 -13.27 -8.98 3.00
N VAL A 25 -14.40 -8.27 2.99
CA VAL A 25 -14.44 -6.81 2.77
C VAL A 25 -13.66 -6.06 3.87
N TYR A 26 -13.79 -6.50 5.12
CA TYR A 26 -13.10 -5.88 6.24
C TYR A 26 -11.57 -6.06 6.17
N GLN A 27 -11.09 -7.22 5.70
CA GLN A 27 -9.65 -7.45 5.52
C GLN A 27 -9.07 -6.61 4.37
N GLU A 28 -9.78 -6.51 3.25
CA GLU A 28 -9.36 -5.68 2.12
C GLU A 28 -9.24 -4.22 2.53
N SER A 29 -10.24 -3.68 3.24
CA SER A 29 -10.19 -2.30 3.77
C SER A 29 -9.03 -2.07 4.73
N ARG A 30 -8.65 -3.06 5.57
CA ARG A 30 -7.47 -2.93 6.45
C ARG A 30 -6.16 -2.94 5.68
N ALA A 31 -6.03 -3.78 4.66
CA ALA A 31 -4.82 -3.85 3.84
C ALA A 31 -4.60 -2.56 3.06
N GLU A 32 -5.67 -1.95 2.55
CA GLU A 32 -5.65 -0.66 1.87
C GLU A 32 -5.22 0.49 2.81
N GLN A 33 -5.78 0.53 4.02
CA GLN A 33 -5.38 1.53 5.03
C GLN A 33 -3.92 1.35 5.45
N ALA A 34 -3.47 0.12 5.65
CA ALA A 34 -2.07 -0.17 5.98
C ALA A 34 -1.14 0.26 4.84
N PHE A 35 -1.48 -0.04 3.59
CA PHE A 35 -0.73 0.41 2.42
C PHE A 35 -0.63 1.94 2.37
N GLN A 36 -1.73 2.65 2.60
CA GLN A 36 -1.74 4.11 2.62
C GLN A 36 -0.78 4.67 3.70
N GLN A 37 -0.77 4.08 4.89
CA GLN A 37 0.17 4.44 5.95
C GLN A 37 1.62 4.13 5.58
N GLU A 38 1.89 2.98 4.96
CA GLU A 38 3.23 2.60 4.48
C GLU A 38 3.73 3.58 3.41
N VAL A 39 2.87 4.03 2.49
CA VAL A 39 3.24 5.04 1.47
C VAL A 39 3.49 6.40 2.10
N GLU A 40 2.71 6.79 3.10
CA GLU A 40 2.96 8.03 3.83
C GLU A 40 4.32 7.98 4.56
N LEU A 41 4.64 6.86 5.21
CA LEU A 41 5.94 6.62 5.84
C LEU A 41 7.08 6.63 4.81
N LEU A 42 6.87 6.06 3.62
CA LEU A 42 7.81 6.13 2.51
C LEU A 42 8.06 7.58 2.09
N ALA A 43 7.02 8.38 1.89
CA ALA A 43 7.14 9.78 1.52
C ALA A 43 7.87 10.59 2.61
N GLN A 44 7.57 10.35 3.89
CA GLN A 44 8.28 10.95 5.02
C GLN A 44 9.76 10.54 5.04
N SER A 45 10.07 9.28 4.75
CA SER A 45 11.45 8.77 4.68
C SER A 45 12.24 9.43 3.57
N ILE A 46 11.63 9.64 2.39
CA ILE A 46 12.24 10.36 1.28
C ILE A 46 12.50 11.83 1.67
N ARG A 47 11.54 12.50 2.32
CA ARG A 47 11.73 13.87 2.84
C ARG A 47 12.81 13.96 3.92
N ALA A 48 12.97 12.92 4.74
CA ALA A 48 14.01 12.87 5.75
C ALA A 48 15.38 12.64 5.11
N LEU A 49 15.44 11.72 4.14
CA LEU A 49 16.63 11.37 3.38
C LEU A 49 17.14 12.55 2.53
N SER A 50 16.26 13.42 2.03
CA SER A 50 16.66 14.62 1.29
C SER A 50 17.53 15.58 2.12
N ARG A 51 17.39 15.54 3.46
CA ARG A 51 18.15 16.35 4.42
C ARG A 51 19.40 15.64 4.95
N GLN A 52 19.64 14.39 4.55
CA GLN A 52 20.84 13.65 4.91
C GLN A 52 21.97 13.88 3.91
N ASP A 53 23.15 13.37 4.23
CA ASP A 53 24.32 13.45 3.38
C ASP A 53 24.13 12.69 2.07
N VAL A 54 24.79 13.15 1.02
CA VAL A 54 24.83 12.46 -0.27
C VAL A 54 25.47 11.09 -0.08
N GLY A 55 24.84 10.05 -0.62
CA GLY A 55 25.23 8.65 -0.46
C GLY A 55 24.55 7.92 0.70
N SER A 56 23.75 8.61 1.52
CA SER A 56 22.91 7.97 2.53
C SER A 56 21.89 7.02 1.89
N LYS A 57 21.67 5.87 2.54
CA LYS A 57 20.78 4.81 2.06
C LYS A 57 19.77 4.41 3.12
N ILE A 58 18.52 4.22 2.72
CA ILE A 58 17.45 3.67 3.55
C ILE A 58 16.86 2.47 2.82
N PHE A 59 16.68 1.38 3.55
CA PHE A 59 16.02 0.18 3.05
C PHE A 59 14.62 0.12 3.62
N LEU A 60 13.61 0.01 2.75
CA LEU A 60 12.21 -0.14 3.15
C LEU A 60 11.63 -1.36 2.44
N GLU A 61 10.85 -2.12 3.19
CA GLU A 61 10.06 -3.22 2.65
C GLU A 61 8.60 -2.84 2.77
N MET A 62 7.89 -2.90 1.65
CA MET A 62 6.46 -2.58 1.57
C MET A 62 5.74 -3.58 0.67
N ALA A 63 4.47 -3.83 0.96
CA ALA A 63 3.64 -4.69 0.15
C ALA A 63 2.57 -3.86 -0.57
N VAL A 64 2.37 -4.10 -1.86
CA VAL A 64 1.32 -3.44 -2.64
C VAL A 64 0.13 -4.41 -2.75
N PRO A 65 -1.02 -4.11 -2.11
CA PRO A 65 -2.23 -4.92 -2.24
C PRO A 65 -2.71 -5.01 -3.71
N PRO A 66 -3.50 -6.03 -4.08
CA PRO A 66 -3.92 -6.26 -5.47
C PRO A 66 -4.79 -5.14 -6.06
N ASN A 67 -5.45 -4.32 -5.24
CA ASN A 67 -6.27 -3.18 -5.68
C ASN A 67 -5.55 -1.83 -5.51
N CYS A 68 -4.23 -1.87 -5.33
CA CYS A 68 -3.42 -0.69 -5.08
C CYS A 68 -2.31 -0.57 -6.13
N GLU A 69 -1.91 0.66 -6.44
CA GLU A 69 -0.73 0.95 -7.24
C GLU A 69 0.13 1.99 -6.53
N LEU A 70 1.44 1.92 -6.77
CA LEU A 70 2.40 2.91 -6.30
C LEU A 70 3.13 3.49 -7.52
N LYS A 71 3.13 4.82 -7.62
CA LYS A 71 3.81 5.57 -8.69
C LYS A 71 4.69 6.65 -8.08
N PHE A 72 5.73 7.00 -8.83
CA PHE A 72 6.68 8.04 -8.47
C PHE A 72 6.79 8.99 -9.65
N GLU A 73 6.44 10.25 -9.45
CA GLU A 73 6.42 11.25 -10.51
C GLU A 73 7.06 12.54 -10.00
N ASN A 74 8.22 12.91 -10.56
CA ASN A 74 8.94 14.13 -10.21
C ASN A 74 9.18 14.28 -8.70
N HIS A 75 8.38 15.09 -8.00
CA HIS A 75 8.48 15.36 -6.57
C HIS A 75 7.36 14.70 -5.77
N GLU A 76 6.62 13.78 -6.37
CA GLU A 76 5.42 13.19 -5.79
C GLU A 76 5.53 11.67 -5.71
N VAL A 77 5.07 11.14 -4.58
CA VAL A 77 4.74 9.72 -4.41
C VAL A 77 3.24 9.61 -4.52
N ILE A 78 2.75 8.78 -5.43
CA ILE A 78 1.32 8.64 -5.72
C ILE A 78 0.90 7.21 -5.36
N ALA A 79 0.06 7.07 -4.34
CA ALA A 79 -0.63 5.82 -4.03
C ALA A 79 -2.01 5.83 -4.70
N ILE A 80 -2.33 4.83 -5.50
CA ILE A 80 -3.68 4.66 -6.05
C ILE A 80 -4.33 3.54 -5.26
N VAL A 81 -5.40 3.83 -4.53
CA VAL A 81 -6.14 2.85 -3.72
C VAL A 81 -7.55 2.76 -4.29
N ASN A 82 -7.94 1.59 -4.80
CA ASN A 82 -9.26 1.41 -5.46
C ASN A 82 -9.54 2.45 -6.56
N GLY A 83 -8.50 2.84 -7.32
CA GLY A 83 -8.60 3.85 -8.38
C GLY A 83 -8.60 5.30 -7.89
N VAL A 84 -8.53 5.55 -6.58
CA VAL A 84 -8.43 6.89 -6.00
C VAL A 84 -6.96 7.26 -5.78
N PRO A 85 -6.43 8.32 -6.41
CA PRO A 85 -5.07 8.77 -6.20
C PRO A 85 -4.93 9.54 -4.89
N HIS A 86 -3.90 9.21 -4.13
CA HIS A 86 -3.42 9.90 -2.95
C HIS A 86 -1.99 10.37 -3.22
N ILE A 87 -1.81 11.69 -3.25
CA ILE A 87 -0.56 12.35 -3.67
C ILE A 87 0.19 12.83 -2.43
N TYR A 88 1.47 12.47 -2.35
CA TYR A 88 2.37 12.87 -1.28
C TYR A 88 3.57 13.61 -1.87
N ASP A 89 3.60 14.93 -1.73
CA ASP A 89 4.74 15.76 -2.15
C ASP A 89 5.96 15.47 -1.26
N VAL A 90 7.10 15.12 -1.82
CA VAL A 90 8.34 14.86 -1.07
C VAL A 90 9.37 15.99 -1.18
N GLY A 91 9.10 17.03 -1.98
CA GLY A 91 9.95 18.22 -2.07
C GLY A 91 11.35 17.99 -2.62
N ILE A 92 11.64 16.79 -3.15
CA ILE A 92 12.89 16.43 -3.82
C ILE A 92 12.55 15.58 -5.05
N PHE A 93 13.35 15.69 -6.10
CA PHE A 93 13.16 14.87 -7.29
C PHE A 93 13.38 13.39 -6.96
N VAL A 94 12.45 12.54 -7.39
CA VAL A 94 12.44 11.10 -7.16
C VAL A 94 12.67 10.41 -8.50
N SER A 95 13.80 9.71 -8.61
CA SER A 95 14.08 8.86 -9.77
C SER A 95 13.79 7.40 -9.42
N CYS A 96 12.76 6.81 -10.03
CA CYS A 96 12.40 5.41 -9.81
C CYS A 96 12.67 4.61 -11.08
N GLN A 97 13.46 3.54 -10.97
CA GLN A 97 13.50 2.52 -12.03
C GLN A 97 12.20 1.72 -11.97
N SER A 98 11.57 1.34 -13.09
CA SER A 98 10.22 0.75 -13.07
C SER A 98 10.13 -0.47 -12.13
N ILE A 99 9.37 -0.37 -11.04
CA ILE A 99 9.20 -1.48 -10.08
C ILE A 99 7.79 -2.05 -10.26
N SER A 100 7.71 -3.25 -10.84
CA SER A 100 6.44 -3.93 -11.15
C SER A 100 6.29 -5.21 -10.33
N VAL A 101 6.43 -5.12 -9.00
CA VAL A 101 6.41 -6.29 -8.11
C VAL A 101 5.43 -6.08 -6.96
N ARG A 102 4.64 -7.10 -6.60
CA ARG A 102 3.65 -7.04 -5.50
C ARG A 102 4.28 -6.88 -4.10
N LYS A 103 5.55 -7.25 -3.95
CA LYS A 103 6.37 -6.95 -2.77
C LYS A 103 7.54 -6.11 -3.24
N LEU A 104 7.60 -4.86 -2.77
CA LEU A 104 8.69 -3.95 -3.04
C LEU A 104 9.67 -3.99 -1.87
N ARG A 105 10.92 -4.36 -2.15
CA ARG A 105 12.04 -4.03 -1.29
C ARG A 105 12.77 -2.88 -1.93
N VAL A 106 12.46 -1.67 -1.50
CA VAL A 106 13.07 -0.47 -2.07
C VAL A 106 14.30 -0.06 -1.29
N THR A 107 15.34 0.30 -2.03
CA THR A 107 16.47 1.05 -1.53
C THR A 107 16.30 2.50 -1.98
N LEU A 108 16.22 3.40 -1.01
CA LEU A 108 16.27 4.84 -1.22
C LEU A 108 17.72 5.28 -1.09
N GLU A 109 18.26 5.94 -2.10
CA GLU A 109 19.62 6.49 -2.10
C GLU A 109 19.57 8.00 -2.32
N ARG A 110 20.19 8.77 -1.42
CA ARG A 110 20.35 10.21 -1.60
C ARG A 110 21.47 10.48 -2.61
N LEU A 111 21.14 11.12 -3.72
CA LEU A 111 22.11 11.68 -4.68
C LEU A 111 22.27 13.18 -4.44
N GLU A 112 22.92 13.95 -5.31
CA GLU A 112 23.12 15.40 -5.06
C GLU A 112 21.79 16.19 -5.10
N ASN A 113 20.92 15.92 -6.08
CA ASN A 113 19.67 16.67 -6.28
C ASN A 113 18.41 15.79 -6.34
N GLU A 114 18.59 14.48 -6.18
CA GLU A 114 17.49 13.52 -6.27
C GLU A 114 17.59 12.45 -5.18
N VAL A 115 16.49 11.73 -4.98
CA VAL A 115 16.45 10.45 -4.28
C VAL A 115 16.17 9.38 -5.34
N ARG A 116 17.10 8.44 -5.46
CA ARG A 116 16.93 7.27 -6.33
C ARG A 116 16.23 6.17 -5.56
N ILE A 117 15.21 5.58 -6.19
CA ILE A 117 14.48 4.41 -5.73
C ILE A 117 14.83 3.24 -6.63
N SER A 118 15.42 2.21 -6.04
CA SER A 118 15.71 0.92 -6.69
C SER A 118 15.02 -0.21 -5.94
N GLY A 119 14.54 -1.22 -6.67
CA GLY A 119 13.83 -2.39 -6.13
C GLY A 119 14.36 -3.72 -6.66
#